data_AF-A0A7S2SR57-F1
#
_entry.id   AF-A0A7S2SR57-F1
#
_cell.length_a   1.000
_cell.length_b   1.000
_cell.length_c   1.000
_cell.angle_alpha   90.00
_cell.angle_beta   90.00
_cell.angle_gamma   90.00
#
_symmetry.space_group_name_H-M   'P 1'
#
loop_
_entity.id
_entity.type
_entity.pdbx_description
1 polymer ?
#
loop_
_entity_poly.entity_id
_entity_poly.type
_entity_poly.pdbx_seq_one_letter_code
_entity_poly.pdbx_strand_id
1 'polypeptide(L)'
;MKVEFVFWGLAVLCLGWGVHVRGDLDGGVRTRLFVDESISGPGGCTSSADCQLNGVCDKSQCHCDQGWSGPWCEKLDLVPAKINSGFRQETVSTWGGNIIKEGDTYHGFFSEMGGHCGLTSWAKNSRVVRATSNSPGGRFEKQQVALPIWAHNPQITKANDTFLLFHIGSAAGVPETSCSEGTGTSPCKLFGKGFGFGCTWPLATEESTYSFSSSEPSRNTREVNFTFPISFASSIEGPWQQHNASIDFDVGSNANPAPIVLENGTVIMVFNANNMSLAVADSWKGPYKLRSTGACANGEDPFLYVDKRGNFHCLSHAAPFKDAFHSIAHSFSSDGLHWTKTEKAVAGAVVEFEGNRTVVFSKRERPKLIFDENKEI
;
A
#
# COMPACT_ATOMS: atom_id res chain seq x y z
N MET A 1 22.05 2.84 -4.44
CA MET A 1 21.73 1.47 -4.90
C MET A 1 20.22 1.45 -5.09
N LYS A 2 19.72 0.97 -6.24
CA LYS A 2 18.32 1.13 -6.64
C LYS A 2 17.41 0.10 -5.95
N VAL A 3 16.14 0.45 -5.71
CA VAL A 3 15.15 -0.40 -5.01
C VAL A 3 14.24 -1.15 -5.98
N GLU A 4 14.09 -2.46 -5.75
CA GLU A 4 13.05 -3.30 -6.36
C GLU A 4 11.71 -3.08 -5.64
N PHE A 5 10.79 -2.37 -6.30
CA PHE A 5 9.40 -2.27 -5.82
C PHE A 5 8.59 -3.44 -6.35
N VAL A 6 7.93 -4.15 -5.46
CA VAL A 6 7.06 -5.26 -5.83
C VAL A 6 5.63 -4.72 -5.93
N PHE A 7 5.05 -4.77 -7.13
CA PHE A 7 3.76 -4.13 -7.45
C PHE A 7 2.57 -5.02 -7.08
N TRP A 8 1.65 -4.49 -6.26
CA TRP A 8 0.59 -5.29 -5.63
C TRP A 8 -0.81 -4.69 -5.63
N GLY A 9 -1.24 -4.26 -6.81
CA GLY A 9 -2.57 -3.70 -7.03
C GLY A 9 -2.55 -2.86 -8.29
N LEU A 10 -2.63 -3.50 -9.45
CA LEU A 10 -2.71 -2.80 -10.73
C LEU A 10 -4.05 -3.05 -11.38
N ALA A 11 -4.81 -1.97 -11.47
CA ALA A 11 -5.84 -1.77 -12.47
C ALA A 11 -5.20 -1.82 -13.87
N VAL A 12 -5.16 -3.00 -14.49
CA VAL A 12 -4.67 -3.13 -15.87
C VAL A 12 -5.68 -2.50 -16.82
N LEU A 13 -5.23 -1.55 -17.64
CA LEU A 13 -5.89 -1.18 -18.89
C LEU A 13 -6.03 -2.44 -19.75
N CYS A 14 -7.25 -2.94 -19.91
CA CYS A 14 -7.58 -3.93 -20.93
C CYS A 14 -7.25 -3.33 -22.31
N LEU A 15 -6.08 -3.64 -22.85
CA LEU A 15 -5.88 -3.65 -24.29
C LEU A 15 -6.41 -4.98 -24.79
N GLY A 16 -7.70 -4.99 -25.14
CA GLY A 16 -8.28 -6.07 -25.93
C GLY A 16 -7.49 -6.23 -27.23
N TRP A 17 -7.20 -7.49 -27.55
CA TRP A 17 -6.94 -8.06 -28.86
C TRP A 17 -6.54 -7.08 -29.99
N GLY A 18 -5.27 -7.18 -30.39
CA GLY A 18 -4.86 -6.94 -31.77
C GLY A 18 -4.90 -5.50 -32.26
N VAL A 19 -4.03 -4.63 -31.74
CA VAL A 19 -3.53 -3.49 -32.52
C VAL A 19 -2.03 -3.35 -32.28
N HIS A 20 -1.24 -3.74 -33.27
CA HIS A 20 0.15 -3.30 -33.43
C HIS A 20 0.13 -1.78 -33.65
N VAL A 21 0.79 -1.01 -32.79
CA VAL A 21 1.20 0.35 -33.13
C VAL A 21 2.71 0.30 -33.33
N ARG A 22 3.13 0.02 -34.58
CA ARG A 22 4.42 0.50 -35.08
C ARG A 22 4.30 2.02 -35.16
N GLY A 23 4.84 2.71 -34.17
CA GLY A 23 5.22 4.10 -34.31
C GLY A 23 6.72 4.11 -34.54
N ASP A 24 7.15 4.16 -35.80
CA ASP A 24 8.50 4.60 -36.14
C ASP A 24 8.67 6.02 -35.58
N LEU A 25 9.45 6.14 -34.50
CA LEU A 25 10.04 7.40 -34.09
C LEU A 25 11.49 7.41 -34.60
N ASP A 26 11.62 7.36 -35.92
CA ASP A 26 12.81 7.85 -36.62
C ASP A 26 12.81 9.38 -36.49
N GLY A 27 13.42 9.84 -35.41
CA GLY A 27 13.54 11.25 -35.07
C GLY A 27 14.58 11.36 -33.98
N GLY A 28 15.85 11.16 -34.35
CA GLY A 28 16.98 11.23 -33.45
C GLY A 28 17.03 12.54 -32.68
N VAL A 29 16.52 12.53 -31.45
CA VAL A 29 16.93 13.43 -30.39
C VAL A 29 17.72 12.58 -29.42
N ARG A 30 19.04 12.60 -29.58
CA ARG A 30 19.95 12.18 -28.52
C ARG A 30 19.69 13.09 -27.33
N THR A 31 18.88 12.64 -26.38
CA THR A 31 18.82 13.26 -25.06
C THR A 31 20.20 13.05 -24.45
N ARG A 32 21.08 14.04 -24.59
CA ARG A 32 22.26 14.15 -23.73
C ARG A 32 21.70 14.17 -22.31
N LEU A 33 22.01 13.12 -21.55
CA LEU A 33 22.03 13.16 -20.10
C LEU A 33 22.95 14.33 -19.72
N PHE A 34 22.36 15.51 -19.54
CA PHE A 34 22.99 16.53 -18.74
C PHE A 34 23.00 15.97 -17.32
N VAL A 35 24.19 15.58 -16.86
CA VAL A 35 24.49 15.60 -15.44
C VAL A 35 24.31 17.05 -15.05
N ASP A 36 23.14 17.39 -14.53
CA ASP A 36 22.88 18.73 -14.04
C ASP A 36 23.72 18.92 -12.78
N GLU A 37 24.73 19.79 -12.91
CA GLU A 37 25.53 20.29 -11.81
C GLU A 37 24.58 20.98 -10.82
N SER A 38 24.47 20.43 -9.61
CA SER A 38 24.05 21.14 -8.39
C SER A 38 22.90 22.15 -8.57
N ILE A 39 21.66 21.68 -8.67
CA ILE A 39 20.52 22.54 -8.32
C ILE A 39 20.53 22.73 -6.81
N SER A 40 21.34 23.68 -6.34
CA SER A 40 21.24 24.28 -5.03
C SER A 40 20.12 25.32 -5.10
N GLY A 41 18.98 25.02 -4.47
CA GLY A 41 18.03 26.06 -4.10
C GLY A 41 18.69 27.08 -3.15
N PRO A 42 18.16 28.31 -3.03
CA PRO A 42 18.75 29.30 -2.13
C PRO A 42 18.57 28.83 -0.68
N GLY A 43 19.65 28.32 -0.10
CA GLY A 43 19.69 27.65 1.20
C GLY A 43 19.73 26.14 1.03
N GLY A 44 20.92 25.55 1.13
CA GLY A 44 21.03 24.09 1.25
C GLY A 44 20.45 23.62 2.59
N CYS A 45 20.39 22.31 2.81
CA CYS A 45 19.78 21.76 4.02
C CYS A 45 20.49 22.26 5.29
N THR A 46 19.75 22.30 6.40
CA THR A 46 20.26 22.64 7.75
C THR A 46 20.08 21.50 8.73
N SER A 47 19.13 20.59 8.46
CA SER A 47 18.84 19.42 9.26
C SER A 47 18.41 18.25 8.38
N SER A 48 18.44 17.03 8.91
CA SER A 48 17.92 15.84 8.20
C SER A 48 16.42 15.93 7.90
N ALA A 49 15.66 16.78 8.60
CA ALA A 49 14.25 17.02 8.30
C ALA A 49 14.06 17.74 6.95
N ASP A 50 15.03 18.58 6.54
CA ASP A 50 15.04 19.20 5.21
C ASP A 50 15.27 18.14 4.10
N CYS A 51 15.90 17.02 4.47
CA CYS A 51 16.08 15.82 3.63
C CYS A 51 14.95 14.79 3.85
N GLN A 52 13.79 15.24 4.37
CA GLN A 52 12.59 14.44 4.62
C GLN A 52 12.77 13.24 5.55
N LEU A 53 13.84 13.24 6.36
CA LEU A 53 14.33 12.08 7.12
C LEU A 53 14.64 10.83 6.26
N ASN A 54 14.61 10.96 4.93
CA ASN A 54 15.01 9.94 3.96
C ASN A 54 16.52 10.03 3.63
N GLY A 55 17.25 10.79 4.45
CA GLY A 55 18.67 11.07 4.30
C GLY A 55 19.18 11.95 5.42
N VAL A 56 20.47 12.27 5.37
CA VAL A 56 21.13 13.16 6.32
C VAL A 56 21.59 14.42 5.63
N CYS A 57 21.49 15.55 6.33
CA CYS A 57 22.09 16.78 5.86
C CYS A 57 23.57 16.84 6.27
N ASP A 58 24.48 16.95 5.31
CA ASP A 58 25.89 17.24 5.56
C ASP A 58 26.34 18.40 4.65
N LYS A 59 27.03 19.39 5.21
CA LYS A 59 27.54 20.57 4.49
C LYS A 59 26.52 21.21 3.53
N SER A 60 25.28 21.35 4.00
CA SER A 60 24.16 21.92 3.22
C SER A 60 23.71 21.08 2.02
N GLN A 61 24.09 19.81 1.95
CA GLN A 61 23.65 18.85 0.94
C GLN A 61 22.97 17.64 1.59
N CYS A 62 21.87 17.19 1.01
CA CYS A 62 21.23 15.95 1.43
C CYS A 62 21.96 14.72 0.86
N HIS A 63 22.30 13.80 1.75
CA HIS A 63 22.81 12.48 1.42
C HIS A 63 21.72 11.45 1.70
N CYS A 64 21.10 10.96 0.63
CA CYS A 64 19.94 10.08 0.73
C CYS A 64 20.30 8.68 1.19
N ASP A 65 19.38 8.09 1.95
CA ASP A 65 19.44 6.68 2.28
C ASP A 65 19.20 5.81 1.04
N GLN A 66 19.60 4.54 1.15
CA GLN A 66 19.29 3.56 0.13
C GLN A 66 17.78 3.53 -0.15
N GLY A 67 17.44 3.54 -1.44
CA GLY A 67 16.06 3.61 -1.91
C GLY A 67 15.48 5.00 -2.09
N TRP A 68 16.23 6.04 -1.75
CA TRP A 68 15.83 7.43 -1.90
C TRP A 68 16.78 8.18 -2.82
N SER A 69 16.25 9.17 -3.53
CA SER A 69 16.97 9.99 -4.49
C SER A 69 16.39 11.38 -4.60
N GLY A 70 17.08 12.24 -5.35
CA GLY A 70 16.74 13.66 -5.51
C GLY A 70 17.57 14.56 -4.60
N PRO A 71 17.61 15.87 -4.89
CA PRO A 71 18.38 16.84 -4.11
C PRO A 71 17.93 16.97 -2.64
N TRP A 72 16.72 16.52 -2.31
CA TRP A 72 16.14 16.58 -0.96
C TRP A 72 15.67 15.21 -0.46
N CYS A 73 16.12 14.13 -1.12
CA CYS A 73 15.68 12.76 -0.83
C CYS A 73 14.17 12.56 -0.93
N GLU A 74 13.56 13.27 -1.88
CA GLU A 74 12.12 13.40 -2.04
C GLU A 74 11.49 12.39 -2.99
N LYS A 75 12.28 11.47 -3.55
CA LYS A 75 11.80 10.47 -4.53
C LYS A 75 12.30 9.08 -4.18
N LEU A 76 11.46 8.07 -4.43
CA LEU A 76 11.91 6.68 -4.40
C LEU A 76 12.82 6.40 -5.60
N ASP A 77 13.98 5.78 -5.36
CA ASP A 77 14.94 5.34 -6.39
C ASP A 77 14.54 3.97 -6.95
N LEU A 78 13.54 3.95 -7.81
CA LEU A 78 12.94 2.72 -8.34
C LEU A 78 13.74 2.15 -9.53
N VAL A 79 13.98 0.84 -9.52
CA VAL A 79 14.39 0.13 -10.75
C VAL A 79 13.21 -0.08 -11.71
N PRO A 80 13.48 -0.31 -13.00
CA PRO A 80 12.47 -0.82 -13.91
C PRO A 80 11.84 -2.13 -13.42
N ALA A 81 10.53 -2.25 -13.53
CA ALA A 81 9.77 -3.43 -13.16
C ALA A 81 9.96 -4.58 -14.16
N LYS A 82 9.88 -5.82 -13.67
CA LYS A 82 9.90 -7.02 -14.52
C LYS A 82 8.51 -7.35 -15.04
N ILE A 83 8.39 -7.59 -16.35
CA ILE A 83 7.16 -8.14 -16.95
C ILE A 83 7.01 -9.57 -16.42
N ASN A 84 5.89 -9.86 -15.76
CA ASN A 84 5.60 -11.11 -15.01
C ASN A 84 6.14 -11.20 -13.57
N SER A 85 6.53 -10.08 -12.96
CA SER A 85 6.70 -10.01 -11.50
C SER A 85 5.35 -9.96 -10.76
N GLY A 86 5.41 -10.23 -9.46
CA GLY A 86 4.26 -10.23 -8.59
C GLY A 86 3.36 -11.48 -8.72
N PHE A 87 2.17 -11.37 -8.17
CA PHE A 87 1.09 -12.33 -7.89
C PHE A 87 0.00 -11.84 -8.80
N ARG A 88 0.18 -12.26 -10.03
CA ARG A 88 -0.72 -11.99 -11.13
C ARG A 88 -1.58 -13.22 -11.33
N GLN A 89 -2.88 -13.02 -11.35
CA GLN A 89 -3.85 -14.05 -11.70
C GLN A 89 -4.62 -13.60 -12.94
N GLU A 90 -4.91 -14.53 -13.84
CA GLU A 90 -5.60 -14.22 -15.10
C GLU A 90 -7.12 -14.11 -14.92
N THR A 91 -7.66 -14.86 -13.96
CA THR A 91 -9.10 -15.11 -13.82
C THR A 91 -9.68 -14.66 -12.49
N VAL A 92 -8.88 -13.99 -11.64
CA VAL A 92 -9.33 -13.40 -10.38
C VAL A 92 -8.67 -12.05 -10.15
N SER A 93 -9.40 -11.16 -9.48
CA SER A 93 -8.88 -9.85 -9.09
C SER A 93 -8.11 -9.98 -7.78
N THR A 94 -6.97 -9.30 -7.67
CA THR A 94 -6.09 -9.36 -6.49
C THR A 94 -5.76 -7.97 -5.98
N TRP A 95 -5.53 -7.81 -4.68
CA TRP A 95 -5.29 -6.49 -4.06
C TRP A 95 -4.45 -6.54 -2.78
N GLY A 96 -3.75 -5.44 -2.46
CA GLY A 96 -3.21 -5.18 -1.12
C GLY A 96 -2.14 -6.16 -0.67
N GLY A 97 -1.22 -6.51 -1.57
CA GLY A 97 -0.16 -7.46 -1.26
C GLY A 97 0.81 -6.99 -0.20
N ASN A 98 1.21 -7.88 0.70
CA ASN A 98 2.27 -7.64 1.68
C ASN A 98 3.18 -8.86 1.80
N ILE A 99 4.49 -8.65 1.90
CA ILE A 99 5.51 -9.71 1.80
C ILE A 99 6.32 -9.75 3.08
N ILE A 100 6.63 -10.96 3.53
CA ILE A 100 7.63 -11.26 4.56
C ILE A 100 8.60 -12.33 4.04
N LYS A 101 9.87 -12.27 4.44
CA LYS A 101 10.85 -13.34 4.15
C LYS A 101 10.87 -14.32 5.32
N GLU A 102 10.78 -15.62 5.03
CA GLU A 102 10.93 -16.71 5.99
C GLU A 102 11.90 -17.75 5.43
N GLY A 103 13.01 -17.98 6.13
CA GLY A 103 14.14 -18.73 5.56
C GLY A 103 14.62 -18.09 4.25
N ASP A 104 14.73 -18.91 3.19
CA ASP A 104 15.11 -18.45 1.85
C ASP A 104 13.90 -18.07 0.96
N THR A 105 12.68 -18.14 1.49
CA THR A 105 11.45 -17.94 0.72
C THR A 105 10.80 -16.61 1.06
N TYR A 106 10.31 -15.91 0.03
CA TYR A 106 9.44 -14.75 0.21
C TYR A 106 7.99 -15.21 0.19
N HIS A 107 7.24 -14.86 1.22
CA HIS A 107 5.83 -15.19 1.39
C HIS A 107 5.01 -13.91 1.26
N GLY A 108 4.20 -13.84 0.22
CA GLY A 108 3.26 -12.75 -0.01
C GLY A 108 1.85 -13.15 0.42
N PHE A 109 1.16 -12.24 1.09
CA PHE A 109 -0.25 -12.35 1.42
C PHE A 109 -1.03 -11.32 0.61
N PHE A 110 -2.08 -11.77 -0.08
CA PHE A 110 -2.85 -10.95 -1.02
C PHE A 110 -4.33 -11.12 -0.76
N SER A 111 -5.10 -10.05 -0.94
CA SER A 111 -6.54 -10.19 -1.12
C SER A 111 -6.81 -10.79 -2.49
N GLU A 112 -7.69 -11.78 -2.55
CA GLU A 112 -8.20 -12.36 -3.79
C GLU A 112 -9.72 -12.29 -3.76
N MET A 113 -10.33 -11.74 -4.81
CA MET A 113 -11.78 -11.63 -4.92
C MET A 113 -12.34 -12.91 -5.53
N GLY A 114 -13.09 -13.66 -4.72
CA GLY A 114 -13.82 -14.85 -5.16
C GLY A 114 -14.97 -14.52 -6.10
N GLY A 115 -15.50 -15.53 -6.79
CA GLY A 115 -16.74 -15.40 -7.59
C GLY A 115 -16.57 -14.68 -8.91
N HIS A 116 -15.34 -14.61 -9.44
CA HIS A 116 -14.98 -13.80 -10.61
C HIS A 116 -15.38 -12.32 -10.48
N CYS A 117 -15.34 -11.79 -9.26
CA CYS A 117 -15.66 -10.41 -8.97
C CYS A 117 -14.46 -9.47 -9.15
N GLY A 118 -14.78 -8.21 -9.46
CA GLY A 118 -13.84 -7.09 -9.47
C GLY A 118 -13.55 -6.53 -8.08
N LEU A 119 -12.65 -5.53 -8.02
CA LEU A 119 -12.27 -4.87 -6.77
C LEU A 119 -13.47 -4.23 -6.04
N THR A 120 -14.50 -3.77 -6.74
CA THR A 120 -15.69 -3.16 -6.13
C THR A 120 -16.47 -4.09 -5.19
N SER A 121 -16.24 -5.41 -5.28
CA SER A 121 -16.85 -6.42 -4.40
C SER A 121 -16.00 -6.79 -3.19
N TRP A 122 -14.90 -6.07 -2.91
CA TRP A 122 -13.94 -6.40 -1.85
C TRP A 122 -14.60 -6.63 -0.48
N ALA A 123 -15.63 -5.85 -0.16
CA ALA A 123 -16.32 -5.89 1.13
C ALA A 123 -17.17 -7.15 1.35
N LYS A 124 -17.31 -8.03 0.34
CA LYS A 124 -18.12 -9.25 0.42
C LYS A 124 -17.39 -10.50 -0.05
N ASN A 125 -16.46 -10.34 -1.00
CA ASN A 125 -15.89 -11.45 -1.75
C ASN A 125 -14.39 -11.64 -1.56
N SER A 126 -13.73 -10.81 -0.74
CA SER A 126 -12.30 -10.97 -0.50
C SER A 126 -12.01 -12.07 0.50
N ARG A 127 -11.05 -12.91 0.13
CA ARG A 127 -10.30 -13.82 1.00
C ARG A 127 -8.82 -13.44 0.98
N VAL A 128 -8.04 -13.93 1.93
CA VAL A 128 -6.58 -13.75 1.91
C VAL A 128 -5.90 -15.03 1.45
N VAL A 129 -5.04 -14.92 0.43
CA VAL A 129 -4.23 -16.02 -0.10
C VAL A 129 -2.77 -15.81 0.23
N ARG A 130 -2.04 -16.90 0.49
CA ARG A 130 -0.58 -16.90 0.58
C ARG A 130 0.00 -17.40 -0.74
N ALA A 131 0.99 -16.70 -1.24
CA ALA A 131 1.79 -17.07 -2.40
C ALA A 131 3.27 -16.94 -2.08
N THR A 132 4.14 -17.63 -2.82
CA THR A 132 5.59 -17.65 -2.54
C THR A 132 6.42 -17.29 -3.76
N SER A 133 7.60 -16.73 -3.52
CA SER A 133 8.62 -16.48 -4.53
C SER A 133 10.03 -16.68 -3.96
N ASN A 134 11.00 -16.95 -4.83
CA ASN A 134 12.42 -17.04 -4.47
C ASN A 134 13.13 -15.67 -4.52
N SER A 135 12.42 -14.61 -4.90
CA SER A 135 12.94 -13.25 -5.03
C SER A 135 11.85 -12.25 -4.61
N PRO A 136 12.21 -11.12 -3.97
CA PRO A 136 11.23 -10.12 -3.58
C PRO A 136 10.53 -9.55 -4.83
N GLY A 137 11.27 -9.23 -5.89
CA GLY A 137 10.73 -8.76 -7.18
C GLY A 137 10.27 -9.88 -8.13
N GLY A 138 10.21 -11.13 -7.67
CA GLY A 138 9.87 -12.30 -8.50
C GLY A 138 8.39 -12.49 -8.78
N ARG A 139 8.05 -13.52 -9.56
CA ARG A 139 6.66 -14.03 -9.68
C ARG A 139 6.30 -14.74 -8.38
N PHE A 140 5.15 -14.41 -7.81
CA PHE A 140 4.58 -15.12 -6.68
C PHE A 140 3.54 -16.13 -7.16
N GLU A 141 3.68 -17.35 -6.67
CA GLU A 141 2.80 -18.47 -7.01
C GLU A 141 1.91 -18.84 -5.83
N LYS A 142 0.60 -18.96 -6.08
CA LYS A 142 -0.38 -19.26 -5.03
C LYS A 142 -0.07 -20.61 -4.38
N GLN A 143 0.00 -20.62 -3.04
CA GLN A 143 0.20 -21.84 -2.26
C GLN A 143 -1.08 -22.26 -1.54
N GLN A 144 -1.84 -21.31 -1.00
CA GLN A 144 -3.03 -21.61 -0.19
C GLN A 144 -3.99 -20.42 -0.10
N VAL A 145 -5.24 -20.71 0.26
CA VAL A 145 -6.13 -19.73 0.90
C VAL A 145 -5.76 -19.71 2.38
N ALA A 146 -5.20 -18.60 2.86
CA ALA A 146 -4.75 -18.47 4.24
C ALA A 146 -5.91 -18.11 5.18
N LEU A 147 -6.74 -17.14 4.77
CA LEU A 147 -7.97 -16.76 5.49
C LEU A 147 -9.16 -16.87 4.53
N PRO A 148 -10.30 -17.42 4.96
CA PRO A 148 -11.49 -17.50 4.13
C PRO A 148 -12.16 -16.11 3.97
N ILE A 149 -13.21 -16.04 3.15
CA ILE A 149 -14.06 -14.86 3.05
C ILE A 149 -14.73 -14.66 4.42
N TRP A 150 -14.78 -13.51 5.06
CA TRP A 150 -14.49 -12.16 4.59
C TRP A 150 -13.19 -11.63 5.22
N ALA A 151 -12.12 -11.53 4.43
CA ALA A 151 -10.82 -10.99 4.83
C ALA A 151 -10.19 -10.19 3.68
N HIS A 152 -9.77 -8.96 3.94
CA HIS A 152 -9.24 -8.04 2.92
C HIS A 152 -8.03 -7.25 3.43
N ASN A 153 -7.17 -6.84 2.51
CA ASN A 153 -5.95 -6.06 2.74
C ASN A 153 -5.08 -6.60 3.89
N PRO A 154 -4.39 -7.73 3.68
CA PRO A 154 -3.52 -8.30 4.69
C PRO A 154 -2.25 -7.46 4.93
N GLN A 155 -1.81 -7.37 6.18
CA GLN A 155 -0.46 -6.97 6.59
C GLN A 155 0.14 -8.05 7.48
N ILE A 156 1.18 -8.72 6.98
CA ILE A 156 1.92 -9.76 7.71
C ILE A 156 3.10 -9.14 8.46
N THR A 157 3.27 -9.52 9.71
CA THR A 157 4.44 -9.17 10.54
C THR A 157 4.67 -10.25 11.59
N LYS A 158 5.68 -10.09 12.43
CA LYS A 158 5.98 -10.99 13.54
C LYS A 158 5.98 -10.25 14.87
N ALA A 159 5.52 -10.94 15.91
CA ALA A 159 5.81 -10.62 17.30
C ALA A 159 6.46 -11.85 17.93
N ASN A 160 7.77 -11.79 18.19
CA ASN A 160 8.59 -12.95 18.56
C ASN A 160 8.38 -14.09 17.52
N ASP A 161 8.10 -15.31 17.99
CA ASP A 161 7.84 -16.49 17.13
C ASP A 161 6.40 -16.58 16.61
N THR A 162 5.58 -15.53 16.78
CA THR A 162 4.19 -15.52 16.32
C THR A 162 4.05 -14.66 15.07
N PHE A 163 3.53 -15.24 14.00
CA PHE A 163 3.09 -14.51 12.82
C PHE A 163 1.76 -13.82 13.10
N LEU A 164 1.66 -12.56 12.71
CA LEU A 164 0.49 -11.72 12.87
C LEU A 164 0.06 -11.19 11.51
N LEU A 165 -1.19 -11.44 11.15
CA LEU A 165 -1.80 -11.00 9.92
C LEU A 165 -2.95 -10.05 10.28
N PHE A 166 -2.70 -8.76 10.17
CA PHE A 166 -3.71 -7.72 10.36
C PHE A 166 -4.51 -7.59 9.06
N HIS A 167 -5.83 -7.48 9.16
CA HIS A 167 -6.69 -7.39 7.98
C HIS A 167 -7.99 -6.66 8.30
N ILE A 168 -8.71 -6.28 7.24
CA ILE A 168 -10.12 -5.91 7.33
C ILE A 168 -10.94 -7.19 7.27
N GLY A 169 -12.03 -7.23 8.04
CA GLY A 169 -13.00 -8.31 8.03
C GLY A 169 -12.71 -9.42 9.03
N SER A 170 -13.73 -10.24 9.30
CA SER A 170 -13.72 -11.22 10.39
C SER A 170 -13.07 -12.57 10.08
N ALA A 171 -12.72 -12.81 8.80
CA ALA A 171 -12.27 -14.12 8.32
C ALA A 171 -13.21 -15.29 8.68
N ALA A 172 -14.52 -15.03 8.76
CA ALA A 172 -15.50 -15.96 9.34
C ALA A 172 -15.93 -17.14 8.44
N GLY A 173 -15.58 -17.17 7.16
CA GLY A 173 -16.06 -18.19 6.21
C GLY A 173 -17.48 -17.95 5.69
N VAL A 174 -17.82 -16.74 5.26
CA VAL A 174 -19.14 -16.42 4.67
C VAL A 174 -19.25 -16.87 3.21
N PRO A 175 -20.47 -17.15 2.69
CA PRO A 175 -20.67 -17.56 1.31
C PRO A 175 -20.15 -16.54 0.30
N GLU A 176 -19.52 -17.05 -0.75
CA GLU A 176 -19.09 -16.26 -1.90
C GLU A 176 -20.30 -15.83 -2.75
N THR A 177 -20.26 -14.60 -3.29
CA THR A 177 -21.24 -14.14 -4.29
C THR A 177 -20.67 -14.27 -5.70
N SER A 178 -21.36 -14.92 -6.64
CA SER A 178 -20.89 -14.94 -8.04
C SER A 178 -21.17 -13.61 -8.74
N CYS A 179 -20.19 -13.07 -9.46
CA CYS A 179 -20.33 -11.83 -10.24
C CYS A 179 -20.36 -12.11 -11.74
N SER A 180 -21.24 -11.41 -12.46
CA SER A 180 -21.29 -11.41 -13.93
C SER A 180 -20.42 -10.32 -14.58
N GLU A 181 -19.99 -9.32 -13.80
CA GLU A 181 -19.21 -8.15 -14.23
C GLU A 181 -17.76 -8.49 -14.63
N GLY A 182 -17.29 -9.70 -14.29
CA GLY A 182 -15.94 -10.18 -14.58
C GLY A 182 -14.86 -9.62 -13.63
N THR A 183 -13.61 -9.96 -13.95
CA THR A 183 -12.43 -9.63 -13.15
C THR A 183 -11.85 -8.28 -13.54
N GLY A 184 -11.36 -7.52 -12.55
CA GLY A 184 -10.66 -6.26 -12.77
C GLY A 184 -11.03 -5.18 -11.74
N THR A 185 -10.35 -4.06 -11.84
CA THR A 185 -10.82 -2.78 -11.33
C THR A 185 -11.64 -2.12 -12.45
N SER A 186 -12.71 -1.39 -12.14
CA SER A 186 -13.55 -0.73 -13.17
C SER A 186 -12.69 0.00 -14.23
N PRO A 187 -12.98 -0.16 -15.54
CA PRO A 187 -12.11 0.33 -16.60
C PRO A 187 -12.07 1.87 -16.62
N CYS A 188 -10.85 2.43 -16.70
CA CYS A 188 -10.66 3.83 -17.07
C CYS A 188 -11.14 4.05 -18.49
N LYS A 189 -12.19 4.84 -18.69
CA LYS A 189 -12.55 5.36 -20.01
C LYS A 189 -11.61 6.51 -20.34
N LEU A 190 -10.70 6.30 -21.29
CA LEU A 190 -9.91 7.38 -21.89
C LEU A 190 -10.87 8.32 -22.63
N PHE A 191 -10.80 9.62 -22.37
CA PHE A 191 -11.48 10.60 -23.22
C PHE A 191 -10.82 10.65 -24.59
N GLY A 192 -11.61 10.42 -25.64
CA GLY A 192 -11.24 10.75 -27.01
C GLY A 192 -11.37 12.26 -27.25
N LYS A 193 -10.32 12.84 -27.86
CA LYS A 193 -10.18 14.21 -28.39
C LYS A 193 -9.88 15.32 -27.38
N GLY A 194 -8.66 15.30 -26.84
CA GLY A 194 -8.03 16.45 -26.18
C GLY A 194 -6.76 16.03 -25.43
N PHE A 195 -5.73 16.88 -25.37
CA PHE A 195 -4.44 16.64 -24.70
C PHE A 195 -4.55 16.58 -23.15
N GLY A 196 -5.49 15.79 -22.62
CA GLY A 196 -5.71 15.62 -21.19
C GLY A 196 -5.84 14.14 -20.82
N PHE A 197 -4.84 13.61 -20.11
CA PHE A 197 -4.93 12.28 -19.50
C PHE A 197 -5.74 12.40 -18.20
N GLY A 198 -7.04 12.11 -18.26
CA GLY A 198 -7.92 12.08 -17.09
C GLY A 198 -8.57 10.73 -16.92
N CYS A 199 -8.35 10.08 -15.77
CA CYS A 199 -9.15 8.94 -15.34
C CYS A 199 -10.44 9.50 -14.69
N THR A 200 -11.58 9.34 -15.34
CA THR A 200 -12.88 9.64 -14.71
C THR A 200 -13.53 8.34 -14.25
N TRP A 201 -13.82 8.28 -12.96
CA TRP A 201 -14.87 7.41 -12.46
C TRP A 201 -16.19 7.95 -12.99
N PRO A 202 -17.22 7.10 -13.26
CA PRO A 202 -18.56 7.64 -13.35
C PRO A 202 -18.76 8.47 -12.09
N LEU A 203 -19.01 9.77 -12.26
CA LEU A 203 -19.71 10.53 -11.23
C LEU A 203 -20.89 9.65 -10.84
N ALA A 204 -21.14 9.48 -9.55
CA ALA A 204 -22.35 8.87 -9.06
C ALA A 204 -23.55 9.65 -9.63
N THR A 205 -23.98 9.33 -10.84
CA THR A 205 -25.15 9.91 -11.50
C THR A 205 -26.38 9.07 -11.28
N GLU A 206 -26.30 8.09 -10.38
CA GLU A 206 -27.43 7.68 -9.60
C GLU A 206 -26.98 7.69 -8.15
N GLU A 207 -27.76 8.37 -7.32
CA GLU A 207 -27.87 8.06 -5.91
C GLU A 207 -28.16 6.54 -5.78
N SER A 208 -27.13 5.71 -5.89
CA SER A 208 -27.11 4.47 -5.15
C SER A 208 -26.99 4.90 -3.70
N THR A 209 -28.13 5.30 -3.15
CA THR A 209 -28.45 5.13 -1.74
C THR A 209 -28.28 3.64 -1.48
N TYR A 210 -27.03 3.23 -1.23
CA TYR A 210 -26.78 2.06 -0.43
C TYR A 210 -27.36 2.42 0.93
N SER A 211 -28.67 2.20 1.06
CA SER A 211 -29.34 2.06 2.34
C SER A 211 -28.77 0.78 2.94
N PHE A 212 -27.58 0.90 3.51
CA PHE A 212 -27.30 0.09 4.67
C PHE A 212 -28.44 0.42 5.64
N SER A 213 -29.24 -0.59 5.96
CA SER A 213 -30.09 -0.54 7.13
C SER A 213 -29.16 -0.21 8.30
N SER A 214 -29.07 1.07 8.62
CA SER A 214 -28.98 1.50 10.00
C SER A 214 -30.30 1.11 10.65
N SER A 215 -30.47 -0.19 10.88
CA SER A 215 -31.03 -0.57 12.16
C SER A 215 -29.98 -0.13 13.17
N GLU A 216 -29.94 1.17 13.45
CA GLU A 216 -29.39 1.67 14.69
C GLU A 216 -30.06 0.83 15.76
N PRO A 217 -29.33 -0.03 16.50
CA PRO A 217 -29.80 -0.30 17.83
C PRO A 217 -29.85 1.09 18.46
N SER A 218 -31.03 1.47 18.94
CA SER A 218 -31.20 2.62 19.80
C SER A 218 -29.96 2.80 20.68
N ARG A 219 -29.48 4.05 20.80
CA ARG A 219 -28.38 4.46 21.68
C ARG A 219 -28.66 4.04 23.13
N ASN A 220 -28.51 2.76 23.39
CA ASN A 220 -28.27 2.16 24.67
C ASN A 220 -26.75 2.21 24.81
N THR A 221 -26.31 2.75 25.92
CA THR A 221 -24.93 2.92 26.38
C THR A 221 -24.21 1.57 26.58
N ARG A 222 -24.19 0.72 25.55
CA ARG A 222 -23.20 -0.34 25.41
C ARG A 222 -21.94 0.33 24.89
N GLU A 223 -20.85 0.24 25.64
CA GLU A 223 -19.51 0.46 25.12
C GLU A 223 -19.38 -0.30 23.79
N VAL A 224 -19.42 0.43 22.67
CA VAL A 224 -19.16 -0.18 21.37
C VAL A 224 -17.64 -0.32 21.30
N ASN A 225 -17.15 -1.46 21.76
CA ASN A 225 -15.74 -1.80 21.61
C ASN A 225 -15.50 -2.09 20.12
N PHE A 226 -14.94 -1.11 19.41
CA PHE A 226 -14.42 -1.31 18.07
C PHE A 226 -13.22 -2.25 18.14
N THR A 227 -12.91 -2.94 17.04
CA THR A 227 -11.85 -3.95 17.04
C THR A 227 -11.01 -3.92 15.77
N PHE A 228 -9.72 -4.24 15.91
CA PHE A 228 -8.89 -4.68 14.80
C PHE A 228 -8.89 -6.21 14.72
N PRO A 229 -9.35 -6.80 13.61
CA PRO A 229 -9.18 -8.23 13.35
C PRO A 229 -7.71 -8.57 13.10
N ILE A 230 -7.21 -9.56 13.83
CA ILE A 230 -5.84 -10.07 13.73
C ILE A 230 -5.91 -11.60 13.66
N SER A 231 -5.42 -12.15 12.57
CA SER A 231 -5.16 -13.59 12.47
C SER A 231 -3.74 -13.89 12.94
N PHE A 232 -3.53 -14.89 13.79
CA PHE A 232 -2.20 -15.24 14.28
C PHE A 232 -1.90 -16.74 14.17
N ALA A 233 -0.63 -17.08 13.99
CA ALA A 233 -0.17 -18.46 13.85
C ALA A 233 1.29 -18.62 14.30
N SER A 234 1.67 -19.84 14.69
CA SER A 234 3.07 -20.20 14.98
C SER A 234 3.86 -20.61 13.74
N SER A 235 3.20 -20.85 12.60
CA SER A 235 3.81 -21.11 11.30
C SER A 235 3.22 -20.18 10.26
N ILE A 236 3.99 -19.84 9.23
CA ILE A 236 3.55 -18.96 8.14
C ILE A 236 2.45 -19.59 7.27
N GLU A 237 2.33 -20.91 7.30
CA GLU A 237 1.25 -21.69 6.67
C GLU A 237 -0.05 -21.67 7.49
N GLY A 238 0.01 -21.30 8.77
CA GLY A 238 -1.08 -21.51 9.73
C GLY A 238 -0.90 -22.82 10.54
N PRO A 239 -1.97 -23.36 11.14
CA PRO A 239 -3.35 -22.86 11.09
C PRO A 239 -3.50 -21.48 11.75
N TRP A 240 -4.34 -20.63 11.15
CA TRP A 240 -4.58 -19.27 11.62
C TRP A 240 -5.70 -19.23 12.66
N GLN A 241 -5.41 -18.64 13.82
CA GLN A 241 -6.37 -18.35 14.88
C GLN A 241 -6.80 -16.88 14.81
N GLN A 242 -8.05 -16.60 15.18
CA GLN A 242 -8.61 -15.24 15.13
C GLN A 242 -8.51 -14.55 16.49
N HIS A 243 -8.15 -13.27 16.48
CA HIS A 243 -8.17 -12.39 17.64
C HIS A 243 -8.73 -11.02 17.24
N ASN A 244 -9.65 -10.49 18.03
CA ASN A 244 -10.21 -9.16 17.83
C ASN A 244 -9.66 -8.24 18.93
N ALA A 245 -8.66 -7.43 18.59
CA ALA A 245 -8.06 -6.50 19.54
C ALA A 245 -8.93 -5.25 19.69
N SER A 246 -9.37 -4.96 20.91
CA SER A 246 -10.28 -3.83 21.18
C SER A 246 -9.59 -2.48 21.07
N ILE A 247 -10.34 -1.45 20.68
CA ILE A 247 -9.97 -0.04 20.67
C ILE A 247 -11.17 0.84 21.04
N ASP A 248 -10.92 1.86 21.85
CA ASP A 248 -11.91 2.89 22.22
C ASP A 248 -11.92 4.04 21.19
N PHE A 249 -12.15 3.68 19.92
CA PHE A 249 -12.24 4.63 18.81
C PHE A 249 -12.92 3.97 17.62
N ASP A 250 -13.81 4.70 16.93
CA ASP A 250 -14.47 4.19 15.74
C ASP A 250 -13.47 4.05 14.57
N VAL A 251 -13.11 2.80 14.28
CA VAL A 251 -12.20 2.44 13.19
C VAL A 251 -12.90 2.36 11.82
N GLY A 252 -14.24 2.43 11.79
CA GLY A 252 -15.03 2.22 10.58
C GLY A 252 -14.88 0.83 9.95
N SER A 253 -15.36 0.69 8.72
CA SER A 253 -15.34 -0.59 7.98
C SER A 253 -14.16 -0.73 7.00
N ASN A 254 -13.37 0.32 6.80
CA ASN A 254 -12.25 0.36 5.85
C ASN A 254 -10.95 0.84 6.54
N ALA A 255 -10.63 0.24 7.68
CA ALA A 255 -9.57 0.71 8.56
C ALA A 255 -8.16 0.59 7.95
N ASN A 256 -7.91 -0.28 6.96
CA ASN A 256 -6.60 -0.43 6.30
C ASN A 256 -5.41 -0.43 7.28
N PRO A 257 -5.37 -1.36 8.24
CA PRO A 257 -4.39 -1.32 9.33
C PRO A 257 -2.96 -1.39 8.77
N ALA A 258 -2.07 -0.55 9.31
CA ALA A 258 -0.64 -0.49 8.99
C ALA A 258 0.17 -0.55 10.30
N PRO A 259 0.46 -1.75 10.80
CA PRO A 259 1.13 -1.94 12.08
C PRO A 259 2.65 -1.92 11.96
N ILE A 260 3.31 -1.49 13.04
CA ILE A 260 4.68 -1.85 13.38
C ILE A 260 4.65 -2.55 14.73
N VAL A 261 5.35 -3.68 14.85
CA VAL A 261 5.62 -4.35 16.12
C VAL A 261 7.04 -3.99 16.55
N LEU A 262 7.19 -3.35 17.70
CA LEU A 262 8.49 -3.03 18.29
C LEU A 262 9.06 -4.24 19.05
N GLU A 263 10.37 -4.24 19.27
CA GLU A 263 11.08 -5.34 19.96
C GLU A 263 10.56 -5.61 21.37
N ASN A 264 10.08 -4.58 22.07
CA ASN A 264 9.46 -4.70 23.39
C ASN A 264 8.02 -5.26 23.36
N GLY A 265 7.50 -5.61 22.17
CA GLY A 265 6.14 -6.10 21.95
C GLY A 265 5.09 -5.02 21.71
N THR A 266 5.40 -3.73 21.94
CA THR A 266 4.50 -2.62 21.68
C THR A 266 4.12 -2.58 20.19
N VAL A 267 2.83 -2.40 19.91
CA VAL A 267 2.33 -2.25 18.54
C VAL A 267 1.86 -0.83 18.33
N ILE A 268 2.42 -0.19 17.31
CA ILE A 268 1.98 1.10 16.79
C ILE A 268 1.22 0.83 15.50
N MET A 269 0.00 1.34 15.39
CA MET A 269 -0.85 1.09 14.23
C MET A 269 -1.37 2.41 13.68
N VAL A 270 -1.04 2.69 12.42
CA VAL A 270 -1.76 3.69 11.62
C VAL A 270 -2.92 3.02 10.89
N PHE A 271 -4.06 3.71 10.81
CA PHE A 271 -5.26 3.21 10.18
C PHE A 271 -6.10 4.34 9.58
N ASN A 272 -6.88 4.00 8.56
CA ASN A 272 -7.78 4.89 7.86
C ASN A 272 -9.07 5.10 8.66
N ALA A 273 -9.06 6.13 9.51
CA ALA A 273 -10.24 6.73 10.12
C ALA A 273 -9.88 8.17 10.50
N ASN A 274 -10.82 9.11 10.33
CA ASN A 274 -10.65 10.53 10.66
C ASN A 274 -9.30 11.13 10.22
N ASN A 275 -9.02 11.19 8.91
CA ASN A 275 -7.78 11.74 8.34
C ASN A 275 -6.49 11.07 8.85
N MET A 276 -6.46 9.73 8.80
CA MET A 276 -5.36 8.84 9.23
C MET A 276 -5.05 8.95 10.73
N SER A 277 -5.50 7.92 11.46
CA SER A 277 -5.37 7.84 12.91
C SER A 277 -4.23 6.90 13.32
N LEU A 278 -3.68 7.14 14.50
CA LEU A 278 -2.64 6.31 15.10
C LEU A 278 -3.11 5.84 16.48
N ALA A 279 -2.98 4.54 16.73
CA ALA A 279 -3.22 3.92 18.02
C ALA A 279 -2.04 3.05 18.46
N VAL A 280 -1.91 2.88 19.77
CA VAL A 280 -0.80 2.11 20.38
C VAL A 280 -1.34 1.11 21.39
N ALA A 281 -0.73 -0.07 21.44
CA ALA A 281 -0.97 -1.08 22.47
C ALA A 281 0.36 -1.66 22.96
N ASP A 282 0.41 -2.08 24.23
CA ASP A 282 1.62 -2.72 24.80
C ASP A 282 1.91 -4.10 24.17
N SER A 283 0.90 -4.71 23.54
CA SER A 283 1.03 -5.94 22.77
C SER A 283 0.03 -5.97 21.62
N TRP A 284 0.26 -6.84 20.63
CA TRP A 284 -0.67 -7.05 19.50
C TRP A 284 -2.08 -7.46 19.94
N LYS A 285 -2.24 -7.98 21.16
CA LYS A 285 -3.53 -8.38 21.70
C LYS A 285 -4.42 -7.18 22.05
N GLY A 286 -3.87 -5.97 22.09
CA GLY A 286 -4.56 -4.78 22.60
C GLY A 286 -4.63 -4.75 24.14
N PRO A 287 -5.51 -3.92 24.72
CA PRO A 287 -6.34 -2.93 24.02
C PRO A 287 -5.48 -1.83 23.38
N TYR A 288 -5.90 -1.36 22.21
CA TYR A 288 -5.30 -0.20 21.56
C TYR A 288 -5.90 1.08 22.10
N LYS A 289 -5.03 2.08 22.32
CA LYS A 289 -5.41 3.43 22.73
C LYS A 289 -5.11 4.40 21.61
N LEU A 290 -6.10 5.21 21.22
CA LEU A 290 -5.90 6.28 20.24
C LEU A 290 -4.85 7.27 20.77
N ARG A 291 -3.94 7.70 19.89
CA ARG A 291 -2.90 8.68 20.19
C ARG A 291 -3.01 9.92 19.32
N SER A 292 -3.47 9.79 18.08
CA SER A 292 -3.61 10.90 17.13
C SER A 292 -4.64 10.59 16.07
N THR A 293 -5.29 11.62 15.53
CA THR A 293 -6.19 11.58 14.35
C THR A 293 -5.63 12.41 13.18
N GLY A 294 -4.31 12.57 13.15
CA GLY A 294 -3.60 13.32 12.11
C GLY A 294 -2.23 12.74 11.85
N ALA A 295 -2.08 11.43 11.99
CA ALA A 295 -0.87 10.73 11.61
C ALA A 295 -0.80 10.63 10.08
N CYS A 296 0.40 10.67 9.50
CA CYS A 296 0.61 10.59 8.05
C CYS A 296 -0.10 11.65 7.19
N ALA A 297 0.16 11.63 5.89
CA ALA A 297 -0.54 12.44 4.89
C ALA A 297 -1.97 11.94 4.67
N ASN A 298 -2.84 12.86 4.23
CA ASN A 298 -4.20 12.51 3.83
C ASN A 298 -4.15 11.56 2.63
N GLY A 299 -4.97 10.51 2.66
CA GLY A 299 -4.93 9.47 1.65
C GLY A 299 -5.67 8.22 2.08
N GLU A 300 -5.29 7.11 1.47
CA GLU A 300 -5.71 5.76 1.85
C GLU A 300 -4.47 4.85 2.00
N ASP A 301 -4.67 3.62 2.44
CA ASP A 301 -3.69 2.55 2.27
C ASP A 301 -2.31 2.81 2.91
N PRO A 302 -2.26 3.16 4.21
CA PRO A 302 -1.00 3.47 4.85
C PRO A 302 -0.06 2.27 4.89
N PHE A 303 1.23 2.59 4.90
CA PHE A 303 2.33 1.70 5.21
C PHE A 303 3.28 2.43 6.12
N LEU A 304 3.38 1.94 7.35
CA LEU A 304 4.11 2.57 8.43
C LEU A 304 5.39 1.77 8.68
N TYR A 305 6.53 2.45 8.81
CA TYR A 305 7.80 1.83 9.18
C TYR A 305 8.66 2.78 10.03
N VAL A 306 9.65 2.23 10.72
CA VAL A 306 10.69 3.00 11.43
C VAL A 306 12.02 2.72 10.76
N ASP A 307 12.76 3.77 10.40
CA ASP A 307 14.08 3.65 9.80
C ASP A 307 15.14 3.19 10.82
N LYS A 308 16.37 2.95 10.34
CA LYS A 308 17.52 2.57 11.19
C LYS A 308 17.94 3.63 12.22
N ARG A 309 17.47 4.88 12.09
CA ARG A 309 17.74 5.99 13.01
C ARG A 309 16.60 6.23 14.00
N GLY A 310 15.52 5.46 13.95
CA GLY A 310 14.37 5.60 14.84
C GLY A 310 13.33 6.61 14.35
N ASN A 311 13.42 7.12 13.13
CA ASN A 311 12.41 8.01 12.56
C ASN A 311 11.24 7.20 12.00
N PHE A 312 10.03 7.70 12.23
CA PHE A 312 8.81 7.15 11.70
C PHE A 312 8.56 7.68 10.30
N HIS A 313 8.13 6.78 9.43
CA HIS A 313 7.78 7.09 8.05
C HIS A 313 6.45 6.44 7.70
N CYS A 314 5.71 7.11 6.84
CA CYS A 314 4.43 6.66 6.36
C CYS A 314 4.33 6.90 4.86
N LEU A 315 4.12 5.82 4.11
CA LEU A 315 3.73 5.87 2.72
C LEU A 315 2.23 5.63 2.61
N SER A 316 1.54 6.36 1.75
CA SER A 316 0.10 6.17 1.53
C SER A 316 -0.27 6.43 0.09
N HIS A 317 -1.42 5.89 -0.34
CA HIS A 317 -2.04 6.31 -1.59
C HIS A 317 -2.50 7.77 -1.43
N ALA A 318 -1.91 8.66 -2.23
CA ALA A 318 -2.06 10.10 -2.06
C ALA A 318 -3.44 10.60 -2.50
N ALA A 319 -4.05 11.44 -1.67
CA ALA A 319 -5.19 12.26 -2.09
C ALA A 319 -4.70 13.56 -2.78
N PRO A 320 -5.35 14.03 -3.86
CA PRO A 320 -6.54 13.46 -4.50
C PRO A 320 -6.20 12.26 -5.43
N PHE A 321 -6.92 11.15 -5.28
CA PHE A 321 -6.67 9.85 -5.94
C PHE A 321 -6.78 9.80 -7.47
N LYS A 322 -7.00 10.93 -8.14
CA LYS A 322 -7.13 11.04 -9.60
C LYS A 322 -5.82 11.37 -10.31
N ASP A 323 -4.79 11.73 -9.55
CA ASP A 323 -3.49 12.11 -10.09
C ASP A 323 -2.55 10.90 -10.20
N ALA A 324 -2.42 10.37 -11.41
CA ALA A 324 -1.55 9.23 -11.70
C ALA A 324 -0.05 9.56 -11.57
N PHE A 325 0.35 10.84 -11.56
CA PHE A 325 1.77 11.20 -11.39
C PHE A 325 2.14 11.37 -9.91
N HIS A 326 1.14 11.64 -9.07
CA HIS A 326 1.30 11.84 -7.63
C HIS A 326 0.53 10.79 -6.84
N SER A 327 0.91 9.51 -6.98
CA SER A 327 0.13 8.40 -6.40
C SER A 327 0.57 7.98 -5.01
N ILE A 328 1.86 8.12 -4.66
CA ILE A 328 2.36 7.73 -3.34
C ILE A 328 2.82 8.97 -2.57
N ALA A 329 2.13 9.28 -1.48
CA ALA A 329 2.52 10.33 -0.54
C ALA A 329 3.52 9.78 0.47
N HIS A 330 4.37 10.67 1.00
CA HIS A 330 5.24 10.38 2.13
C HIS A 330 4.98 11.36 3.26
N SER A 331 5.17 10.88 4.47
CA SER A 331 5.18 11.69 5.68
C SER A 331 6.14 11.09 6.66
N PHE A 332 6.71 11.93 7.49
CA PHE A 332 7.74 11.52 8.44
C PHE A 332 7.55 12.20 9.78
N SER A 333 8.10 11.58 10.82
CA SER A 333 8.08 12.07 12.19
C SER A 333 9.28 11.52 12.95
N SER A 334 9.93 12.36 13.75
CA SER A 334 11.01 11.91 14.63
C SER A 334 10.51 11.31 15.96
N ASP A 335 9.25 11.51 16.31
CA ASP A 335 8.66 11.09 17.59
C ASP A 335 7.39 10.23 17.44
N GLY A 336 6.90 10.05 16.22
CA GLY A 336 5.68 9.31 15.90
C GLY A 336 4.38 10.04 16.22
N LEU A 337 4.45 11.27 16.76
CA LEU A 337 3.30 12.07 17.19
C LEU A 337 3.11 13.31 16.30
N HIS A 338 4.20 13.99 15.97
CA HIS A 338 4.19 15.19 15.12
C HIS A 338 4.66 14.82 13.72
N TRP A 339 3.75 14.91 12.76
CA TRP A 339 3.98 14.45 11.40
C TRP A 339 4.16 15.62 10.43
N THR A 340 5.23 15.56 9.65
CA THR A 340 5.46 16.44 8.51
C THR A 340 5.03 15.72 7.24
N LYS A 341 4.20 16.38 6.42
CA LYS A 341 3.71 15.87 5.14
C LYS A 341 4.58 16.43 4.02
N THR A 342 5.04 15.59 3.10
CA THR A 342 5.83 16.07 1.96
C THR A 342 4.91 16.73 0.93
N GLU A 343 5.36 17.82 0.31
CA GLU A 343 4.57 18.52 -0.71
C GLU A 343 4.45 17.71 -2.01
N LYS A 344 5.47 16.89 -2.30
CA LYS A 344 5.56 16.09 -3.51
C LYS A 344 5.34 14.62 -3.17
N ALA A 345 4.65 13.94 -4.08
CA ALA A 345 4.58 12.48 -4.07
C ALA A 345 5.95 11.89 -4.37
N VAL A 346 6.26 10.79 -3.71
CA VAL A 346 7.55 10.09 -3.83
C VAL A 346 7.58 9.11 -4.99
N ALA A 347 6.39 8.75 -5.52
CA ALA A 347 6.24 7.96 -6.73
C ALA A 347 4.86 8.16 -7.39
N GLY A 348 4.81 7.97 -8.71
CA GLY A 348 3.57 7.92 -9.49
C GLY A 348 3.19 6.50 -9.94
N ALA A 349 2.11 6.42 -10.70
CA ALA A 349 1.59 5.25 -11.40
C ALA A 349 2.19 5.06 -12.81
N VAL A 350 3.19 5.87 -13.17
CA VAL A 350 4.06 5.59 -14.34
C VAL A 350 5.06 4.52 -13.93
N VAL A 351 5.03 3.39 -14.64
CA VAL A 351 5.92 2.26 -14.39
C VAL A 351 6.77 2.03 -15.62
N GLU A 352 8.08 2.17 -15.43
CA GLU A 352 9.08 1.74 -16.39
C GLU A 352 9.30 0.23 -16.21
N PHE A 353 9.30 -0.51 -17.30
CA PHE A 353 9.60 -1.93 -17.34
C PHE A 353 10.94 -2.16 -18.02
N GLU A 354 11.59 -3.27 -17.67
CA GLU A 354 12.75 -3.79 -18.40
C GLU A 354 12.46 -3.85 -19.91
N GLY A 355 13.47 -3.54 -20.72
CA GLY A 355 13.30 -3.43 -22.18
C GLY A 355 12.72 -2.08 -22.65
N ASN A 356 12.83 -1.03 -21.84
CA ASN A 356 12.42 0.35 -22.15
C ASN A 356 10.94 0.52 -22.48
N ARG A 357 10.07 -0.32 -21.89
CA ARG A 357 8.62 -0.18 -22.02
C ARG A 357 8.08 0.61 -20.85
N THR A 358 7.32 1.66 -21.12
CA THR A 358 6.62 2.42 -20.06
C THR A 358 5.12 2.18 -20.13
N VAL A 359 4.49 1.98 -18.98
CA VAL A 359 3.03 1.89 -18.85
C VAL A 359 2.57 2.90 -17.81
N VAL A 360 1.54 3.66 -18.14
CA VAL A 360 0.86 4.53 -17.18
C VAL A 360 -0.38 3.79 -16.69
N PHE A 361 -0.40 3.46 -15.41
CA PHE A 361 -1.57 2.90 -14.77
C PHE A 361 -2.48 3.99 -14.23
N SER A 362 -3.74 3.65 -13.96
CA SER A 362 -4.69 4.60 -13.41
C SER A 362 -4.28 5.09 -12.02
N LYS A 363 -3.72 4.18 -11.23
CA LYS A 363 -3.28 4.41 -9.85
C LYS A 363 -2.15 3.45 -9.48
N ARG A 364 -1.42 3.84 -8.44
CA ARG A 364 -0.50 2.98 -7.69
C ARG A 364 -0.89 3.09 -6.23
N GLU A 365 -1.44 2.01 -5.68
CA GLU A 365 -2.00 1.98 -4.32
C GLU A 365 -1.22 0.98 -3.46
N ARG A 366 -1.45 1.02 -2.14
CA ARG A 366 -0.85 0.08 -1.16
C ARG A 366 0.69 0.00 -1.27
N PRO A 367 1.42 1.13 -1.13
CA PRO A 367 2.87 1.08 -1.16
C PRO A 367 3.38 0.13 -0.07
N LYS A 368 4.33 -0.75 -0.41
CA LYS A 368 5.04 -1.59 0.56
C LYS A 368 6.52 -1.59 0.20
N LEU A 369 7.34 -1.48 1.23
CA LEU A 369 8.78 -1.68 1.14
C LEU A 369 9.13 -2.97 1.86
N ILE A 370 10.17 -3.63 1.39
CA ILE A 370 10.83 -4.73 2.08
C ILE A 370 12.12 -4.16 2.63
N PHE A 371 12.52 -4.61 3.81
CA PHE A 371 13.76 -4.19 4.44
C PHE A 371 14.66 -5.40 4.63
N ASP A 372 15.97 -5.18 4.49
CA ASP A 372 16.98 -6.14 4.87
C ASP A 372 17.22 -6.16 6.39
N GLU A 373 18.18 -6.99 6.82
CA GLU A 373 18.56 -7.12 8.24
C GLU A 373 19.15 -5.84 8.84
N ASN A 374 19.64 -4.91 8.02
CA ASN A 374 20.17 -3.62 8.42
C ASN A 374 19.12 -2.50 8.41
N LYS A 375 17.85 -2.84 8.17
CA LYS A 375 16.72 -1.92 7.97
C LYS A 375 16.93 -0.98 6.78
N GLU A 376 17.62 -1.47 5.75
CA GLU A 376 17.77 -0.79 4.47
C GLU A 376 16.76 -1.35 3.45
N ILE A 377 16.31 -0.50 2.52
CA ILE A 377 15.29 -0.85 1.50
C ILE A 377 15.90 -1.69 0.39
#